data_AF-A0A7L3CC85-F1
#
_entry.id   AF-A0A7L3CC85-F1
#
_cell.length_a   1.000
_cell.length_b   1.000
_cell.length_c   1.000
_cell.angle_alpha   90.00
_cell.angle_beta   90.00
_cell.angle_gamma   90.00
#
_symmetry.space_group_name_H-M   'P 1'
#
loop_
_entity.id
_entity.type
_entity.pdbx_description
1 polymer ?
#
loop_
_entity_poly.entity_id
_entity_poly.type
_entity_poly.pdbx_seq_one_letter_code
_entity_poly.pdbx_strand_id
1 'polypeptide(L)'
;ARGDLDSACARLHALQRPRGSPAGAPLRSPPAAAPFFASPSSKRTFLQAYFRNFNLSFCDTYTIWDLLREMAGPDGLDCSVDNLMVDLVVAAAGALGGEACSSCVQAYQRLDQHAQEKYEEFDLLLEKYLQSEEYSVRSCLTDCKAVYKAWLCSEYFNVTQQQCRQRIPCKQYCLEVQTRCPFVLPDNDELIYGGLPGFICTG
;
A
#
# COMPACT_ATOMS: atom_id res chain seq x y z
N ALA A 1 6.08 -12.30 10.88
CA ALA A 1 4.63 -12.50 10.98
C ALA A 1 3.95 -11.35 10.26
N ARG A 2 3.16 -11.61 9.20
CA ARG A 2 2.34 -10.56 8.56
C ARG A 2 1.38 -10.04 9.62
N GLY A 3 1.48 -8.76 9.96
CA GLY A 3 0.55 -8.14 10.89
C GLY A 3 -0.82 -8.00 10.22
N ASP A 4 -1.87 -8.30 10.97
CA ASP A 4 -3.24 -8.02 10.55
C ASP A 4 -3.45 -6.49 10.45
N LEU A 5 -3.71 -6.01 9.25
CA LEU A 5 -3.84 -4.58 8.93
C LEU A 5 -5.05 -3.97 9.64
N ASP A 6 -6.13 -4.73 9.78
CA ASP A 6 -7.40 -4.28 10.35
C ASP A 6 -7.25 -3.93 11.83
N SER A 7 -6.41 -4.68 12.55
CA SER A 7 -6.09 -4.40 13.95
C SER A 7 -4.87 -3.50 14.16
N ALA A 8 -4.15 -3.11 13.10
CA ALA A 8 -2.92 -2.33 13.21
C ALA A 8 -3.16 -0.96 13.87
N CYS A 9 -4.17 -0.21 13.43
CA CYS A 9 -4.50 1.08 14.03
C CYS A 9 -4.99 0.94 15.48
N ALA A 10 -5.85 -0.05 15.77
CA ALA A 10 -6.32 -0.29 17.14
C ALA A 10 -5.17 -0.65 18.11
N ARG A 11 -4.22 -1.46 17.66
CA ARG A 11 -3.01 -1.80 18.44
C ARG A 11 -2.08 -0.59 18.62
N LEU A 12 -1.91 0.23 17.58
CA LEU A 12 -1.15 1.47 17.65
C LEU A 12 -1.69 2.41 18.73
N HIS A 13 -3.02 2.52 18.83
CA HIS A 13 -3.69 3.29 19.89
C HIS A 13 -3.51 2.67 21.27
N ALA A 14 -3.63 1.35 21.39
CA ALA A 14 -3.42 0.65 22.66
C ALA A 14 -2.00 0.82 23.21
N LEU A 15 -0.99 0.85 22.34
CA LEU A 15 0.42 1.08 22.72
C LEU A 15 0.68 2.49 23.25
N GLN A 16 -0.23 3.43 22.99
CA GLN A 16 -0.04 4.84 23.31
C GLN A 16 -0.89 5.35 24.45
N ARG A 17 -1.90 4.60 24.88
CA ARG A 17 -2.63 4.92 26.10
C ARG A 17 -1.66 4.88 27.29
N PRO A 18 -1.63 5.92 28.14
CA PRO A 18 -0.90 5.86 29.39
C PRO A 18 -1.38 4.63 30.17
N ARG A 19 -0.45 3.78 30.61
CA ARG A 19 -0.76 2.69 31.52
C ARG A 19 -1.27 3.34 32.80
N GLY A 20 -2.59 3.38 32.99
CA GLY A 20 -3.21 3.93 34.19
C GLY A 20 -2.63 3.23 35.41
N SER A 21 -2.02 3.99 36.31
CA SER A 21 -1.67 3.50 37.65
C SER A 21 -2.93 2.91 38.30
N PRO A 22 -2.86 1.72 38.92
CA PRO A 22 -3.97 1.23 39.71
C PRO A 22 -4.23 2.23 40.85
N ALA A 23 -5.48 2.66 40.99
CA ALA A 23 -5.90 3.57 42.04
C ALA A 23 -5.71 2.91 43.41
N GLY A 24 -4.76 3.43 44.20
CA GLY A 24 -4.53 2.96 45.57
C GLY A 24 -3.10 3.13 46.10
N ALA A 25 -2.53 4.33 46.07
CA ALA A 25 -1.35 4.66 46.87
C ALA A 25 -1.31 6.17 47.20
N PRO A 26 -0.96 6.57 48.44
CA PRO A 26 -1.03 7.96 48.87
C PRO A 26 0.13 8.80 48.30
N LEU A 27 -0.11 10.11 48.21
CA LEU A 27 0.78 11.15 47.66
C LEU A 27 2.27 10.92 48.00
N ARG A 28 3.03 10.50 47.00
CA ARG A 28 4.45 10.83 46.88
C ARG A 28 4.66 11.31 45.45
N SER A 29 5.33 12.46 45.33
CA SER A 29 5.64 13.18 44.09
C SER A 29 5.93 12.19 42.95
N PRO A 30 5.25 12.30 41.79
CA PRO A 30 5.52 11.37 40.72
C PRO A 30 6.95 11.60 40.21
N PRO A 31 7.80 10.57 40.04
CA PRO A 31 8.88 10.70 39.09
C PRO A 31 8.20 10.95 37.74
N ALA A 32 8.67 11.94 37.00
CA ALA A 32 8.13 12.34 35.71
C ALA A 32 7.76 11.08 34.89
N ALA A 33 6.45 10.86 34.69
CA ALA A 33 5.99 9.89 33.71
C ALA A 33 6.59 10.36 32.38
N ALA A 34 7.60 9.66 31.89
CA ALA A 34 8.25 10.02 30.65
C ALA A 34 7.14 10.08 29.59
N PRO A 35 6.91 11.23 28.94
CA PRO A 35 6.12 11.21 27.74
C PRO A 35 6.93 10.34 26.78
N PHE A 36 6.40 9.19 26.37
CA PHE A 36 7.08 8.28 25.43
C PHE A 36 7.40 8.95 24.08
N PHE A 37 7.05 10.23 23.90
CA PHE A 37 7.44 11.06 22.78
C PHE A 37 7.82 12.49 23.23
N ALA A 38 9.10 12.73 23.50
CA ALA A 38 9.62 14.05 23.82
C ALA A 38 9.80 14.96 22.58
N SER A 39 9.69 14.43 21.35
CA SER A 39 9.88 15.18 20.11
C SER A 39 9.05 14.61 18.94
N PRO A 40 8.55 15.45 18.00
CA PRO A 40 7.89 15.02 16.76
C PRO A 40 8.74 14.04 15.92
N SER A 41 10.06 14.19 15.95
CA SER A 41 10.97 13.31 15.23
C SER A 41 10.93 11.87 15.76
N SER A 42 10.86 11.70 17.08
CA SER A 42 10.77 10.38 17.72
C SER A 42 9.45 9.66 17.39
N LYS A 43 8.34 10.42 17.27
CA LYS A 43 7.04 9.88 16.83
C LYS A 43 7.11 9.35 15.41
N ARG A 44 7.68 10.13 14.50
CA ARG A 44 7.83 9.73 13.09
C ARG A 44 8.67 8.47 12.94
N THR A 45 9.78 8.36 13.68
CA THR A 45 10.62 7.15 13.69
C THR A 45 9.89 5.93 14.24
N PHE A 46 9.06 6.10 15.27
CA PHE A 46 8.24 5.02 15.81
C PHE A 46 7.17 4.56 14.81
N LEU A 47 6.41 5.48 14.21
CA LEU A 47 5.41 5.16 13.19
C LEU A 47 6.03 4.46 11.98
N GLN A 48 7.22 4.92 11.57
CA GLN A 48 8.01 4.28 10.54
C GLN A 48 8.36 2.84 10.91
N ALA A 49 8.91 2.60 12.10
CA ALA A 49 9.26 1.25 12.53
C ALA A 49 8.03 0.34 12.67
N TYR A 50 6.89 0.90 13.08
CA TYR A 50 5.63 0.17 13.22
C TYR A 50 5.06 -0.24 11.86
N PHE A 51 4.76 0.73 10.99
CA PHE A 51 4.06 0.50 9.72
C PHE A 51 4.92 -0.13 8.62
N ARG A 52 6.25 -0.16 8.76
CA ARG A 52 7.14 -0.86 7.82
C ARG A 52 6.96 -2.38 7.79
N ASN A 53 6.32 -2.96 8.80
CA ASN A 53 6.07 -4.41 8.89
C ASN A 53 4.68 -4.81 8.38
N PHE A 54 3.90 -3.85 7.89
CA PHE A 54 2.57 -4.04 7.37
C PHE A 54 2.59 -3.78 5.87
N ASN A 55 2.23 -4.79 5.11
CA ASN A 55 2.18 -4.75 3.66
C ASN A 55 0.72 -4.92 3.23
N LEU A 56 0.39 -4.41 2.05
CA LEU A 56 -0.89 -4.70 1.43
C LEU A 56 -1.02 -6.20 1.11
N SER A 57 -2.27 -6.65 0.96
CA SER A 57 -2.60 -8.07 0.72
C SER A 57 -2.19 -8.53 -0.66
N PHE A 58 -2.60 -7.77 -1.70
CA PHE A 58 -2.33 -8.04 -3.09
C PHE A 58 -1.04 -7.36 -3.54
N CYS A 59 -0.92 -6.04 -3.41
CA CYS A 59 0.28 -5.25 -3.73
C CYS A 59 1.35 -5.34 -2.63
N ASP A 60 1.79 -6.55 -2.36
CA ASP A 60 2.62 -6.95 -1.22
C ASP A 60 4.05 -6.36 -1.20
N THR A 61 4.48 -5.69 -2.26
CA THR A 61 5.73 -4.92 -2.30
C THR A 61 5.62 -3.55 -1.63
N TYR A 62 4.40 -3.05 -1.41
CA TYR A 62 4.13 -1.77 -0.79
C TYR A 62 3.85 -1.94 0.71
N THR A 63 4.53 -1.15 1.52
CA THR A 63 4.24 -1.06 2.96
C THR A 63 3.32 0.10 3.27
N ILE A 64 2.57 0.01 4.37
CA ILE A 64 1.71 1.13 4.82
C ILE A 64 2.54 2.39 5.09
N TRP A 65 3.80 2.23 5.48
CA TRP A 65 4.71 3.36 5.64
C TRP A 65 5.05 4.07 4.32
N ASP A 66 5.24 3.32 3.22
CA ASP A 66 5.50 3.93 1.91
C ASP A 66 4.29 4.78 1.47
N LEU A 67 3.07 4.29 1.72
CA LEU A 67 1.81 4.95 1.38
C LEU A 67 1.57 6.22 2.21
N LEU A 68 1.64 6.12 3.55
CA LEU A 68 1.39 7.25 4.46
C LEU A 68 2.37 8.43 4.26
N ARG A 69 3.56 8.16 3.72
CA ARG A 69 4.58 9.19 3.52
C ARG A 69 4.36 10.02 2.26
N GLU A 70 3.99 9.37 1.16
CA GLU A 70 4.04 9.98 -0.18
C GLU A 70 2.69 10.05 -0.88
N MET A 71 1.69 9.26 -0.45
CA MET A 71 0.37 9.29 -1.06
C MET A 71 -0.53 10.26 -0.31
N ALA A 72 -0.80 11.41 -0.94
CA ALA A 72 -1.86 12.31 -0.50
C ALA A 72 -3.22 11.64 -0.77
N GLY A 73 -3.75 10.96 0.23
CA GLY A 73 -5.19 10.86 0.40
C GLY A 73 -6.01 10.18 -0.68
N PRO A 74 -6.15 8.84 -0.68
CA PRO A 74 -7.24 8.21 -1.42
C PRO A 74 -8.59 8.80 -0.99
N ASP A 75 -9.51 8.99 -1.94
CA ASP A 75 -10.87 9.50 -1.71
C ASP A 75 -10.95 10.89 -1.05
N GLY A 76 -9.90 11.72 -1.15
CA GLY A 76 -9.85 13.06 -0.58
C GLY A 76 -9.56 13.12 0.93
N LEU A 77 -9.18 12.00 1.54
CA LEU A 77 -8.73 11.94 2.94
C LEU A 77 -7.35 12.60 3.11
N ASP A 78 -7.03 13.18 4.27
CA ASP A 78 -5.65 13.56 4.56
C ASP A 78 -4.92 12.41 5.28
N CYS A 79 -4.22 11.58 4.51
CA CYS A 79 -3.44 10.45 5.04
C CYS A 79 -1.98 10.78 5.32
N SER A 80 -1.63 12.08 5.36
CA SER A 80 -0.28 12.50 5.68
C SER A 80 0.16 12.00 7.07
N VAL A 81 1.45 11.69 7.19
CA VAL A 81 2.05 11.32 8.49
C VAL A 81 1.82 12.41 9.53
N ASP A 82 1.73 13.67 9.11
CA ASP A 82 1.48 14.81 9.99
C ASP A 82 0.06 14.77 10.59
N ASN A 83 -0.96 14.47 9.78
CA ASN A 83 -2.32 14.25 10.29
C ASN A 83 -2.38 13.05 11.26
N LEU A 84 -1.68 11.96 10.93
CA LEU A 84 -1.59 10.79 11.81
C LEU A 84 -0.90 11.11 13.14
N MET A 85 0.12 11.98 13.14
CA MET A 85 0.78 12.44 14.36
C MET A 85 -0.14 13.30 15.23
N VAL A 86 -1.01 14.11 14.61
CA VAL A 86 -2.04 14.89 15.32
C VAL A 86 -3.09 13.97 15.94
N ASP A 87 -3.60 13.00 15.17
CA ASP A 87 -4.57 12.00 15.61
C ASP A 87 -4.07 11.24 16.86
N LEU A 88 -2.78 10.89 16.85
CA LEU A 88 -2.09 10.28 17.99
C LEU A 88 -2.08 11.16 19.26
N VAL A 89 -1.85 12.46 19.11
CA VAL A 89 -1.83 13.41 20.24
C VAL A 89 -3.23 13.55 20.83
N VAL A 90 -4.24 13.66 19.96
CA VAL A 90 -5.65 13.77 20.35
C VAL A 90 -6.11 12.51 21.08
N ALA A 91 -5.76 11.33 20.57
CA ALA A 91 -6.06 10.06 21.22
C ALA A 91 -5.41 9.93 22.60
N ALA A 92 -4.14 10.36 22.74
CA ALA A 92 -3.44 10.35 24.02
C ALA A 92 -4.06 11.31 25.06
N ALA A 93 -4.72 12.37 24.61
CA ALA A 93 -5.47 13.30 25.46
C ALA A 93 -6.85 12.78 25.91
N GLY A 94 -7.24 11.56 25.51
CA GLY A 94 -8.49 10.92 25.91
C GLY A 94 -9.73 11.35 25.11
N ALA A 95 -9.55 12.08 24.02
CA ALA A 95 -10.62 12.37 23.06
C ALA A 95 -10.84 11.18 22.10
N LEU A 96 -11.94 11.21 21.33
CA LEU A 96 -12.20 10.31 20.20
C LEU A 96 -11.20 10.60 19.05
N GLY A 97 -9.92 10.31 19.29
CA GLY A 97 -8.87 10.29 18.29
C GLY A 97 -8.62 8.85 17.84
N GLY A 98 -8.34 8.65 16.57
CA GLY A 98 -7.97 7.36 16.01
C GLY A 98 -8.57 7.00 14.66
N GLU A 99 -9.50 7.82 14.18
CA GLU A 99 -10.26 7.56 12.97
C GLU A 99 -9.39 7.75 11.72
N ALA A 100 -8.48 8.74 11.73
CA ALA A 100 -7.62 9.03 10.58
C ALA A 100 -6.75 7.83 10.18
N CYS A 101 -6.14 7.15 11.16
CA CYS A 101 -5.38 5.92 10.92
C CYS A 101 -6.25 4.86 10.23
N SER A 102 -7.39 4.51 10.85
CA SER A 102 -8.25 3.45 10.36
C SER A 102 -8.85 3.77 9.00
N SER A 103 -9.28 5.01 8.77
CA SER A 103 -9.89 5.44 7.51
C SER A 103 -8.87 5.40 6.36
N CYS A 104 -7.63 5.82 6.60
CA CYS A 104 -6.57 5.76 5.60
C CYS A 104 -6.15 4.32 5.28
N VAL A 105 -5.97 3.48 6.29
CA VAL A 105 -5.64 2.06 6.10
C VAL A 105 -6.76 1.35 5.31
N GLN A 106 -8.03 1.58 5.66
CA GLN A 106 -9.17 1.03 4.92
C GLN A 106 -9.22 1.54 3.48
N ALA A 107 -8.91 2.81 3.25
CA ALA A 107 -8.89 3.37 1.89
C ALA A 107 -7.79 2.72 1.04
N TYR A 108 -6.59 2.50 1.60
CA TYR A 108 -5.53 1.76 0.92
C TYR A 108 -5.91 0.30 0.65
N GLN A 109 -6.60 -0.37 1.59
CA GLN A 109 -7.13 -1.73 1.38
C GLN A 109 -8.15 -1.78 0.24
N ARG A 110 -9.04 -0.79 0.13
CA ARG A 110 -9.99 -0.72 -1.00
C ARG A 110 -9.28 -0.57 -2.34
N LEU A 111 -8.24 0.27 -2.41
CA LEU A 111 -7.42 0.40 -3.63
C LEU A 111 -6.70 -0.92 -3.97
N ASP A 112 -6.17 -1.61 -2.96
CA ASP A 112 -5.53 -2.91 -3.13
C ASP A 112 -6.50 -3.96 -3.68
N GLN A 113 -7.74 -3.97 -3.17
CA GLN A 113 -8.82 -4.83 -3.64
C GLN A 113 -9.21 -4.53 -5.09
N HIS A 114 -9.34 -3.25 -5.47
CA HIS A 114 -9.61 -2.88 -6.86
C HIS A 114 -8.47 -3.31 -7.80
N ALA A 115 -7.21 -3.19 -7.36
CA ALA A 115 -6.07 -3.69 -8.12
C ALA A 115 -6.12 -5.22 -8.27
N GLN A 116 -6.53 -5.95 -7.23
CA GLN A 116 -6.72 -7.39 -7.31
C GLN A 116 -7.83 -7.77 -8.31
N GLU A 117 -8.99 -7.12 -8.26
CA GLU A 117 -10.11 -7.38 -9.20
C GLU A 117 -9.69 -7.16 -10.65
N LYS A 118 -8.93 -6.08 -10.91
CA LYS A 118 -8.38 -5.80 -12.24
C LYS A 118 -7.33 -6.80 -12.68
N TYR A 119 -6.53 -7.30 -11.77
CA TYR A 119 -5.60 -8.37 -12.06
C TYR A 119 -6.31 -9.69 -12.38
N GLU A 120 -7.37 -10.03 -11.66
CA GLU A 120 -8.17 -11.24 -11.91
C GLU A 120 -8.87 -11.19 -13.27
N GLU A 121 -9.36 -10.02 -13.70
CA GLU A 121 -9.89 -9.80 -15.05
C GLU A 121 -8.83 -10.11 -16.13
N PHE A 122 -7.60 -9.62 -15.93
CA PHE A 122 -6.48 -9.93 -16.79
C PHE A 122 -6.08 -11.40 -16.75
N ASP A 123 -6.11 -12.03 -15.57
CA ASP A 123 -5.74 -13.43 -15.40
C ASP A 123 -6.68 -14.36 -16.17
N LEU A 124 -7.99 -14.11 -16.11
CA LEU A 124 -9.01 -14.82 -16.88
C LEU A 124 -8.84 -14.63 -18.39
N LEU A 125 -8.38 -13.46 -18.84
CA LEU A 125 -8.06 -13.23 -20.24
C LEU A 125 -6.85 -14.08 -20.66
N LEU A 126 -5.80 -14.12 -19.84
CA LEU A 126 -4.63 -14.97 -20.10
C LEU A 126 -4.97 -16.46 -20.05
N GLU A 127 -5.92 -16.88 -19.21
CA GLU A 127 -6.37 -18.27 -19.17
C GLU A 127 -6.97 -18.72 -20.50
N LYS A 128 -7.71 -17.85 -21.20
CA LYS A 128 -8.20 -18.14 -22.56
C LYS A 128 -7.06 -18.25 -23.58
N TYR A 129 -5.92 -17.61 -23.28
CA TYR A 129 -4.70 -17.65 -24.09
C TYR A 129 -3.85 -18.92 -23.83
N LEU A 130 -4.14 -19.71 -22.78
CA LEU A 130 -3.40 -20.92 -22.36
C LEU A 130 -3.34 -22.05 -23.40
N GLN A 131 -4.02 -21.92 -24.53
CA GLN A 131 -3.79 -22.81 -25.68
C GLN A 131 -2.45 -22.52 -26.39
N SER A 132 -1.68 -21.51 -25.96
CA SER A 132 -0.42 -21.10 -26.57
C SER A 132 0.74 -21.06 -25.57
N GLU A 133 1.34 -22.22 -25.26
CA GLU A 133 2.68 -22.23 -24.65
C GLU A 133 3.77 -21.67 -25.60
N GLU A 134 3.39 -21.26 -26.82
CA GLU A 134 4.29 -20.89 -27.92
C GLU A 134 4.26 -19.39 -28.29
N TYR A 135 3.65 -18.51 -27.48
CA TYR A 135 3.58 -17.09 -27.85
C TYR A 135 4.95 -16.38 -27.87
N SER A 136 5.95 -16.91 -27.14
CA SER A 136 7.29 -16.35 -27.06
C SER A 136 8.33 -17.44 -26.79
N VAL A 137 9.50 -17.32 -27.42
CA VAL A 137 10.66 -18.20 -27.18
C VAL A 137 11.49 -17.78 -25.95
N ARG A 138 11.17 -16.64 -25.31
CA ARG A 138 11.94 -16.07 -24.20
C ARG A 138 11.14 -15.82 -22.93
N SER A 139 9.81 -15.76 -23.02
CA SER A 139 8.95 -15.28 -21.95
C SER A 139 7.88 -16.32 -21.63
N CYS A 140 7.60 -16.51 -20.34
CA CYS A 140 6.51 -17.37 -19.87
C CYS A 140 5.33 -16.53 -19.36
N LEU A 141 4.13 -17.11 -19.35
CA LEU A 141 2.95 -16.41 -18.81
C LEU A 141 3.13 -16.01 -17.33
N THR A 142 3.90 -16.79 -16.57
CA THR A 142 4.27 -16.46 -15.18
C THR A 142 5.06 -15.15 -15.09
N ASP A 143 5.99 -14.90 -16.03
CA ASP A 143 6.76 -13.67 -16.06
C ASP A 143 5.86 -12.48 -16.42
N CYS A 144 5.00 -12.65 -17.42
CA CYS A 144 3.99 -11.67 -17.81
C CYS A 144 3.08 -11.29 -16.64
N LYS A 145 2.50 -12.28 -15.95
CA LYS A 145 1.67 -12.08 -14.76
C LYS A 145 2.41 -11.30 -13.67
N ALA A 146 3.66 -11.63 -13.40
CA ALA A 146 4.47 -10.95 -12.39
C ALA A 146 4.73 -9.48 -12.74
N VAL A 147 5.11 -9.17 -13.99
CA VAL A 147 5.37 -7.78 -14.41
C VAL A 147 4.09 -6.97 -14.56
N TYR A 148 2.98 -7.59 -14.97
CA TYR A 148 1.67 -6.95 -15.04
C TYR A 148 1.17 -6.58 -13.65
N LYS A 149 1.28 -7.49 -12.67
CA LYS A 149 0.97 -7.19 -11.26
C LYS A 149 1.79 -6.00 -10.74
N ALA A 150 3.10 -6.00 -11.01
CA ALA A 150 3.97 -4.91 -10.55
C ALA A 150 3.62 -3.56 -11.21
N TRP A 151 3.33 -3.57 -12.51
CA TRP A 151 2.83 -2.40 -13.23
C TRP A 151 1.51 -1.90 -12.63
N LEU A 152 0.52 -2.78 -12.49
CA LEU A 152 -0.82 -2.43 -11.98
C LEU A 152 -0.73 -1.82 -10.58
N CYS A 153 0.03 -2.43 -9.67
CA CYS A 153 0.25 -1.87 -8.35
C CYS A 153 0.92 -0.49 -8.38
N SER A 154 1.79 -0.22 -9.36
CA SER A 154 2.42 1.11 -9.52
C SER A 154 1.47 2.17 -10.10
N GLU A 155 0.45 1.76 -10.86
CA GLU A 155 -0.62 2.66 -11.33
C GLU A 155 -1.56 3.04 -10.17
N TYR A 156 -1.88 2.09 -9.28
CA TYR A 156 -2.71 2.37 -8.10
C TYR A 156 -1.94 3.14 -7.01
N PHE A 157 -0.65 2.86 -6.84
CA PHE A 157 0.18 3.43 -5.78
C PHE A 157 1.41 4.14 -6.35
N ASN A 158 1.23 5.42 -6.73
CA ASN A 158 2.32 6.27 -7.20
C ASN A 158 3.21 6.77 -6.04
N VAL A 159 3.91 5.85 -5.39
CA VAL A 159 4.84 6.13 -4.28
C VAL A 159 6.18 5.41 -4.48
N THR A 160 7.20 5.90 -3.79
CA THR A 160 8.53 5.32 -3.80
C THR A 160 8.68 4.26 -2.73
N GLN A 161 8.91 3.01 -3.15
CA GLN A 161 9.19 1.89 -2.25
C GLN A 161 10.56 2.03 -1.58
N GLN A 162 10.59 1.96 -0.25
CA GLN A 162 11.84 2.11 0.52
C GLN A 162 12.64 0.81 0.61
N GLN A 163 11.97 -0.34 0.72
CA GLN A 163 12.58 -1.62 1.08
C GLN A 163 13.01 -2.49 -0.13
N CYS A 164 13.23 -1.87 -1.30
CA CYS A 164 13.71 -2.60 -2.47
C CYS A 164 15.24 -2.75 -2.43
N ARG A 165 15.74 -3.98 -2.61
CA ARG A 165 17.18 -4.22 -2.85
C ARG A 165 17.64 -3.65 -4.18
N GLN A 166 16.79 -3.73 -5.19
CA GLN A 166 17.02 -3.20 -6.53
C GLN A 166 15.83 -2.29 -6.88
N ARG A 167 16.11 -1.00 -7.06
CA ARG A 167 15.10 -0.03 -7.49
C ARG A 167 15.15 0.12 -8.99
N ILE A 168 13.97 0.10 -9.60
CA ILE A 168 13.78 0.44 -11.00
C ILE A 168 12.70 1.54 -11.09
N PRO A 169 12.74 2.42 -12.10
CA PRO A 169 11.68 3.39 -12.31
C PRO A 169 10.34 2.69 -12.57
N CYS A 170 9.24 3.13 -11.93
CA CYS A 170 7.94 2.46 -12.07
C CYS A 170 7.47 2.39 -13.53
N LYS A 171 7.77 3.41 -14.34
CA LYS A 171 7.47 3.42 -15.78
C LYS A 171 8.13 2.27 -16.56
N GLN A 172 9.22 1.70 -16.05
CA GLN A 172 9.86 0.54 -16.67
C GLN A 172 8.95 -0.69 -16.63
N TYR A 173 8.10 -0.85 -15.61
CA TYR A 173 7.18 -1.99 -15.53
C TYR A 173 6.25 -2.05 -16.73
N CYS A 174 5.81 -0.90 -17.24
CA CYS A 174 4.98 -0.86 -18.43
C CYS A 174 5.72 -1.48 -19.64
N LEU A 175 6.98 -1.09 -19.88
CA LEU A 175 7.79 -1.62 -20.98
C LEU A 175 8.08 -3.12 -20.81
N GLU A 176 8.24 -3.58 -19.58
CA GLU A 176 8.38 -5.02 -19.27
C GLU A 176 7.11 -5.79 -19.62
N VAL A 177 5.92 -5.24 -19.37
CA VAL A 177 4.65 -5.86 -19.79
C VAL A 177 4.60 -5.99 -21.31
N GLN A 178 4.89 -4.93 -22.07
CA GLN A 178 4.90 -4.99 -23.54
C GLN A 178 5.89 -6.03 -24.09
N THR A 179 7.00 -6.26 -23.39
CA THR A 179 8.06 -7.17 -23.84
C THR A 179 7.79 -8.62 -23.45
N ARG A 180 7.12 -8.85 -22.32
CA ARG A 180 6.95 -10.20 -21.75
C ARG A 180 5.57 -10.78 -21.93
N CYS A 181 4.53 -9.96 -22.13
CA CYS A 181 3.17 -10.45 -22.27
C CYS A 181 2.82 -10.78 -23.73
N PRO A 182 1.85 -11.69 -23.95
CA PRO A 182 1.37 -12.00 -25.28
C PRO A 182 0.77 -10.79 -26.00
N PHE A 183 0.77 -10.87 -27.32
CA PHE A 183 0.11 -9.89 -28.16
C PHE A 183 -1.41 -10.17 -28.19
N VAL A 184 -2.18 -9.35 -27.46
CA VAL A 184 -3.64 -9.43 -27.40
C VAL A 184 -4.23 -8.32 -28.27
N LEU A 185 -5.07 -8.70 -29.24
CA LEU A 185 -5.78 -7.76 -30.08
C LEU A 185 -7.01 -7.21 -29.36
N PRO A 186 -7.19 -5.88 -29.28
CA PRO A 186 -8.43 -5.29 -28.78
C PRO A 186 -9.56 -5.43 -29.80
N ASP A 187 -10.81 -5.42 -29.31
CA ASP A 187 -12.01 -5.43 -30.15
C ASP A 187 -12.11 -4.14 -30.97
N ASN A 188 -12.47 -4.23 -32.25
CA ASN A 188 -12.53 -3.08 -33.16
C ASN A 188 -13.94 -2.50 -33.37
N ASP A 189 -14.87 -2.79 -32.44
CA ASP A 189 -16.29 -2.47 -32.62
C ASP A 189 -16.58 -0.97 -32.53
N GLU A 190 -15.97 -0.27 -31.58
CA GLU A 190 -16.16 1.18 -31.38
C GLU A 190 -15.03 2.02 -31.99
N LEU A 191 -13.81 1.47 -32.07
CA LEU A 191 -12.62 2.13 -32.57
C LEU A 191 -11.77 1.13 -33.36
N ILE A 192 -11.21 1.56 -34.49
CA ILE A 192 -10.30 0.74 -35.29
C ILE A 192 -8.87 0.95 -34.77
N TYR A 193 -8.27 -0.10 -34.19
CA TYR A 193 -6.94 -0.07 -33.58
C TYR A 193 -5.78 -0.36 -34.54
N GLY A 194 -6.08 -0.75 -35.79
CA GLY A 194 -5.06 -0.85 -36.86
C GLY A 194 -3.93 -1.84 -36.57
N GLY A 195 -4.19 -2.89 -35.78
CA GLY A 195 -3.18 -3.88 -35.40
C GLY A 195 -2.29 -3.46 -34.23
N LEU A 196 -2.66 -2.42 -33.48
CA LEU A 196 -2.03 -2.13 -32.20
C LEU A 196 -2.46 -3.15 -31.12
N PRO A 197 -1.55 -3.52 -30.19
CA PRO A 197 -1.90 -4.39 -29.08
C PRO A 197 -2.78 -3.66 -28.06
N GLY A 198 -3.54 -4.43 -27.28
CA GLY A 198 -4.38 -3.89 -26.20
C GLY A 198 -3.61 -3.26 -25.04
N PHE A 199 -2.30 -3.54 -24.92
CA PHE A 199 -1.44 -2.96 -23.90
C PHE A 199 -0.30 -2.14 -24.53
N ILE A 200 -0.31 -0.82 -24.32
CA ILE A 200 0.73 0.09 -24.79
C ILE A 200 1.10 1.14 -23.73
N CYS A 201 2.39 1.51 -23.69
CA CYS A 201 2.94 2.43 -22.69
C CYS A 201 3.13 3.86 -23.17
N THR A 202 3.40 4.02 -24.48
CA THR A 202 3.65 5.31 -25.12
C THR A 202 2.86 5.36 -26.42
N GLY A 203 2.11 6.45 -26.58
CA GLY A 203 1.55 6.94 -27.83
C GLY A 203 1.90 8.41 -27.97
#